data_AF-A0ABC9TTV7-F1
#
_entry.id   AF-A0ABC9TTV7-F1
#
_cell.length_a   1.000
_cell.length_b   1.000
_cell.length_c   1.000
_cell.angle_alpha   90.00
_cell.angle_beta   90.00
_cell.angle_gamma   90.00
#
_symmetry.space_group_name_H-M   'P 1'
#
loop_
_entity.id
_entity.type
_entity.pdbx_description
1 polymer ?
#
loop_
_entity_poly.entity_id
_entity_poly.type
_entity_poly.pdbx_seq_one_letter_code
_entity_poly.pdbx_strand_id
1 'polypeptide(L)'
;MAQRGVDSGDKRSADEICQQELKNAVCITLKEKGAQEKGSLMKNVIRTMGYVRSSTSLVEAAEKGMKYGRKTGEIVQDEEKQFRLGN
;
A
#
# COMPACT_ATOMS: atom_id res chain seq x y z
N MET A 1 35.70 1.44 1.62
CA MET A 1 34.30 1.01 1.40
C MET A 1 33.69 0.66 2.75
N ALA A 2 32.69 1.40 3.19
CA ALA A 2 31.82 0.98 4.29
C ALA A 2 30.45 1.58 4.00
N GLN A 3 29.59 0.81 3.32
CA GLN A 3 28.19 1.16 3.17
C GLN A 3 27.57 1.10 4.57
N ARG A 4 27.33 2.29 5.13
CA ARG A 4 26.55 2.48 6.35
C ARG A 4 25.16 1.93 6.04
N GLY A 5 24.88 0.72 6.52
CA GLY A 5 23.57 0.09 6.42
C GLY A 5 22.55 1.07 6.98
N VAL A 6 21.72 1.61 6.11
CA VAL A 6 20.63 2.50 6.51
C VAL A 6 19.72 1.65 7.37
N ASP A 7 19.57 2.10 8.60
CA ASP A 7 18.82 1.52 9.69
C ASP A 7 17.58 0.74 9.18
N SER A 8 17.61 -0.57 9.42
CA SER A 8 16.49 -1.48 9.17
C SER A 8 15.71 -1.75 10.45
N GLY A 9 15.90 -0.94 11.50
CA GLY A 9 15.37 -1.16 12.84
C GLY A 9 14.07 -0.42 13.13
N ASP A 10 13.76 0.66 12.42
CA ASP A 10 12.59 1.50 12.72
C ASP A 10 11.47 1.40 11.66
N LYS A 11 11.10 0.19 11.28
CA LYS A 11 9.88 -0.05 10.49
C LYS A 11 8.94 -0.90 11.29
N ARG A 12 7.78 -0.33 11.59
CA ARG A 12 6.67 -1.04 12.24
C ARG A 12 6.42 -2.37 11.54
N SER A 13 6.11 -3.39 12.32
CA SER A 13 5.69 -4.67 11.79
C SER A 13 4.31 -4.52 11.15
N ALA A 14 3.99 -5.36 10.17
CA ALA A 14 2.72 -5.24 9.44
C ALA A 14 1.49 -5.41 10.35
N ASP A 15 1.64 -6.11 11.48
CA ASP A 15 0.65 -6.28 12.54
C ASP A 15 0.43 -5.04 13.42
N GLU A 16 1.39 -4.12 13.48
CA GLU A 16 1.29 -2.87 14.24
C GLU A 16 0.58 -1.76 13.46
N ILE A 17 0.35 -1.96 12.16
CA ILE A 17 -0.30 -0.98 11.29
C ILE A 17 -1.80 -1.27 11.26
N CYS A 18 -2.60 -0.31 11.74
CA CYS A 18 -4.05 -0.50 11.76
C CYS A 18 -4.66 -0.45 10.34
N GLN A 19 -5.87 -1.00 10.20
CA GLN A 19 -6.56 -1.08 8.91
C GLN A 19 -6.76 0.29 8.24
N GLN A 20 -6.97 1.34 9.04
CA GLN A 20 -7.14 2.71 8.57
C GLN A 20 -5.82 3.28 8.01
N GLU A 21 -4.68 2.99 8.64
CA GLU A 21 -3.36 3.39 8.13
C GLU A 21 -3.03 2.66 6.82
N LEU A 22 -3.32 1.36 6.73
CA LEU A 22 -3.15 0.59 5.50
C LEU A 22 -4.01 1.17 4.37
N LYS A 23 -5.28 1.49 4.66
CA LYS A 23 -6.16 2.16 3.68
C LYS A 23 -5.60 3.50 3.26
N ASN A 24 -5.17 4.35 4.20
CA ASN A 24 -4.60 5.66 3.90
C ASN A 24 -3.36 5.54 3.02
N ALA A 25 -2.50 4.56 3.26
CA ALA A 25 -1.33 4.29 2.41
C ALA A 25 -1.74 3.93 0.97
N VAL A 26 -2.81 3.14 0.80
CA VAL A 26 -3.37 2.84 -0.53
C VAL A 26 -3.93 4.11 -1.19
N CYS A 27 -4.70 4.92 -0.46
CA CYS A 27 -5.26 6.16 -0.99
C CYS A 27 -4.19 7.17 -1.40
N ILE A 28 -3.13 7.36 -0.60
CA ILE A 28 -1.99 8.22 -0.94
C ILE A 28 -1.31 7.71 -2.22
N THR A 29 -1.07 6.40 -2.30
CA THR A 29 -0.43 5.80 -3.47
C THR A 29 -1.25 6.04 -4.74
N LEU A 30 -2.57 5.86 -4.68
CA LEU A 30 -3.48 6.14 -5.81
C LEU A 30 -3.57 7.63 -6.13
N LYS A 31 -3.51 8.50 -5.12
CA LYS A 31 -3.48 9.96 -5.30
C LYS A 31 -2.23 10.41 -6.08
N GLU A 32 -1.07 9.81 -5.79
CA GLU A 32 0.21 10.19 -6.39
C GLU A 32 0.45 9.54 -7.75
N LYS A 33 0.06 8.28 -7.92
CA LYS A 33 0.40 7.46 -9.10
C LYS A 33 -0.77 7.26 -10.06
N GLY A 34 -1.97 7.68 -9.69
CA GLY A 34 -3.18 7.47 -10.48
C GLY A 34 -3.71 6.04 -10.36
N ALA A 35 -4.55 5.66 -11.33
CA ALA A 35 -5.16 4.35 -11.38
C ALA A 35 -4.11 3.26 -11.65
N GLN A 36 -4.20 2.13 -10.94
CA GLN A 36 -3.23 1.03 -11.05
C GLN A 36 -3.88 -0.34 -10.97
N GLU A 37 -3.34 -1.33 -11.69
CA GLU A 37 -3.71 -2.73 -11.49
C GLU A 37 -3.24 -3.24 -10.13
N LYS A 38 -3.93 -4.27 -9.61
CA LYS A 38 -3.72 -4.81 -8.25
C LYS A 38 -2.23 -5.04 -7.92
N GLY A 39 -1.50 -5.71 -8.82
CA GLY A 39 -0.11 -6.12 -8.59
C GLY A 39 0.83 -4.93 -8.43
N SER A 40 0.73 -3.94 -9.33
CA SER A 40 1.52 -2.71 -9.24
C SER A 40 1.11 -1.85 -8.06
N LEU A 41 -0.19 -1.79 -7.75
CA LEU A 41 -0.67 -1.08 -6.57
C LEU A 41 -0.03 -1.64 -5.29
N MET A 42 -0.08 -2.97 -5.06
CA MET A 42 0.47 -3.55 -3.83
C MET A 42 1.96 -3.26 -3.68
N LYS A 43 2.74 -3.36 -4.76
CA LYS A 43 4.17 -3.04 -4.76
C LYS A 43 4.41 -1.56 -4.43
N ASN A 44 3.63 -0.66 -5.03
CA ASN A 44 3.77 0.77 -4.80
C ASN A 44 3.34 1.15 -3.37
N VAL A 45 2.27 0.58 -2.84
CA VAL A 45 1.81 0.83 -1.45
C VAL A 45 2.88 0.43 -0.44
N ILE A 46 3.49 -0.73 -0.62
CA ILE A 46 4.60 -1.19 0.22
C ILE A 46 5.78 -0.21 0.19
N ARG A 47 6.08 0.34 -1.00
CA ARG A 47 7.12 1.37 -1.16
C ARG A 47 6.72 2.71 -0.52
N THR A 48 5.45 3.12 -0.64
CA THR A 48 4.88 4.31 0.03
C THR A 48 4.98 4.19 1.54
N MET A 49 4.77 2.98 2.09
CA MET A 49 4.96 2.70 3.52
C MET A 49 6.44 2.62 3.95
N GLY A 50 7.39 2.83 3.03
CA GLY A 50 8.82 2.87 3.32
C GLY A 50 9.54 1.52 3.30
N TYR A 51 8.88 0.43 2.90
CA TYR A 51 9.54 -0.87 2.77
C TYR A 51 10.21 -1.01 1.40
N VAL A 52 11.48 -1.46 1.42
CA VAL A 52 12.29 -1.62 0.20
C VAL A 52 11.90 -2.88 -0.58
N ARG A 53 11.44 -3.91 0.13
CA ARG A 53 11.04 -5.20 -0.46
C ARG A 53 9.62 -5.55 -0.05
N SER A 54 8.93 -6.24 -0.95
CA SER A 54 7.63 -6.82 -0.67
C SER A 54 7.81 -8.21 -0.04
N SER A 55 7.27 -8.40 1.15
CA SER A 55 7.04 -9.72 1.75
C SER A 55 5.58 -10.12 1.58
N THR A 56 5.26 -11.41 1.72
CA THR A 56 3.86 -11.90 1.68
C THR A 56 3.00 -11.18 2.72
N SER A 57 3.50 -10.99 3.95
CA SER A 57 2.79 -10.29 5.03
C SER A 57 2.47 -8.83 4.68
N LEU A 58 3.41 -8.12 4.06
CA LEU A 58 3.22 -6.73 3.63
C LEU A 58 2.23 -6.62 2.46
N VAL A 59 2.25 -7.58 1.54
CA VAL A 59 1.27 -7.65 0.44
C VAL A 59 -0.12 -7.90 1.01
N GLU A 60 -0.27 -8.87 1.92
CA GLU A 60 -1.55 -9.16 2.57
C GLU A 60 -2.08 -7.98 3.39
N ALA A 61 -1.20 -7.25 4.08
CA ALA A 61 -1.57 -6.03 4.80
C ALA A 61 -2.06 -4.94 3.83
N ALA A 62 -1.32 -4.67 2.75
CA ALA A 62 -1.75 -3.72 1.73
C ALA A 62 -3.09 -4.13 1.08
N GLU A 63 -3.31 -5.42 0.85
CA GLU A 63 -4.58 -5.94 0.34
C GLU A 63 -5.73 -5.73 1.33
N LYS A 64 -5.51 -5.90 2.64
CA LYS A 64 -6.50 -5.61 3.68
C LYS A 64 -6.89 -4.12 3.66
N GLY A 65 -5.90 -3.22 3.52
CA GLY A 65 -6.14 -1.78 3.37
C GLY A 65 -6.97 -1.46 2.12
N MET A 66 -6.64 -2.07 0.99
CA MET A 66 -7.37 -1.89 -0.27
C MET A 66 -8.81 -2.40 -0.17
N LYS A 67 -9.01 -3.63 0.37
CA LYS A 67 -10.35 -4.19 0.59
C LYS A 67 -11.19 -3.30 1.51
N TYR A 68 -10.57 -2.70 2.53
CA TYR A 68 -11.26 -1.77 3.42
C TYR A 68 -11.66 -0.48 2.71
N GLY A 69 -10.75 0.14 1.95
CA GLY A 69 -11.08 1.34 1.17
C GLY A 69 -12.17 1.10 0.13
N ARG A 70 -12.27 -0.12 -0.42
CA ARG A 70 -13.40 -0.52 -1.26
C ARG A 70 -14.71 -0.62 -0.49
N LYS A 71 -14.66 -1.16 0.73
CA LYS A 71 -15.84 -1.25 1.60
C LYS A 71 -16.35 0.13 2.02
N THR A 72 -15.45 1.10 2.22
CA THR A 72 -15.81 2.48 2.58
C THR A 72 -16.13 3.37 1.38
N GLY A 73 -15.89 2.89 0.15
CA GLY A 73 -16.15 3.65 -1.08
C GLY A 73 -15.02 4.60 -1.50
N GLU A 74 -13.98 4.76 -0.67
CA GLU A 74 -12.81 5.61 -0.97
C GLU A 74 -11.93 5.04 -2.10
N ILE A 75 -12.03 3.75 -2.38
CA ILE A 75 -11.32 3.08 -3.47
C ILE A 75 -12.35 2.36 -4.33
N VAL A 76 -12.32 2.61 -5.64
CA VAL A 76 -13.17 1.93 -6.61
C VAL A 76 -12.32 1.21 -7.65
N GLN A 77 -12.91 0.24 -8.33
CA GLN A 77 -12.28 -0.45 -9.46
C GLN A 77 -13.01 -0.04 -10.73
N ASP A 78 -12.27 0.40 -11.75
CA ASP A 78 -12.83 0.78 -13.04
C ASP A 78 -13.02 -0.43 -13.98
N GLU A 79 -13.53 -0.14 -15.19
CA GLU A 79 -13.80 -1.14 -16.22
C GLU A 79 -12.53 -1.84 -16.72
N GLU A 80 -11.38 -1.18 -16.62
CA GLU A 80 -10.05 -1.73 -16.96
C GLU A 80 -9.46 -2.59 -15.83
N LYS A 81 -10.23 -2.83 -14.76
CA LYS A 81 -9.80 -3.54 -13.54
C LYS A 81 -8.68 -2.82 -12.78
N GLN A 82 -8.49 -1.53 -13.01
CA GLN A 82 -7.56 -0.71 -12.24
C GLN A 82 -8.27 -0.13 -11.01
N PHE A 83 -7.52 0.02 -9.93
CA PHE A 83 -8.00 0.67 -8.72
C PHE A 83 -7.69 2.15 -8.79
N ARG A 84 -8.65 2.97 -8.38
CA ARG A 84 -8.56 4.43 -8.30
C ARG A 84 -9.28 4.94 -7.07
N LEU A 85 -9.06 6.20 -6.72
CA LEU A 85 -9.84 6.87 -5.68
C LEU A 85 -11.31 6.96 -6.12
N GLY A 86 -12.21 6.69 -5.17
CA GLY A 86 -13.62 7.03 -5.28
C GLY A 86 -13.81 8.54 -5.26
N ASN A 87 -14.76 9.03 -6.04
CA ASN A 87 -15.15 10.44 -6.06
C ASN A 87 -16.09 10.77 -4.90
#